data_AF-A0A914VV32-F1
#
_entry.id   AF-A0A914VV32-F1
#
_cell.length_a   1.000
_cell.length_b   1.000
_cell.length_c   1.000
_cell.angle_alpha   90.00
_cell.angle_beta   90.00
_cell.angle_gamma   90.00
#
_symmetry.space_group_name_H-M   'P 1'
#
loop_
_entity.id
_entity.type
_entity.pdbx_description
1 polymer ?
#
loop_
_entity_poly.entity_id
_entity_poly.type
_entity_poly.pdbx_seq_one_letter_code
_entity_poly.pdbx_strand_id
1 'polypeptide(L)'
;MNSALGAAGSSGAAKKGDKAVLTKNLILKEYKQRLRDSVKSLNDNFQKIAAAGKVPADDNHKTNWSRMSEYYTANNEVNVRAALMVRAVDELLKLNADLKQFLILHDFTFVTNAIESAEASTNKRRAEADQRSSTFRSEIASESADIEKELTEGGFAPGAPY
;
A
#
# COMPACT_ATOMS: atom_id res chain seq x y z
N MET A 1 -48.95 6.42 6.87
CA MET A 1 -48.71 5.02 6.41
C MET A 1 -47.32 4.95 5.80
N ASN A 2 -46.49 4.13 6.45
CA ASN A 2 -45.09 3.74 6.26
C ASN A 2 -44.21 4.36 5.17
N SER A 3 -43.15 4.98 5.68
CA SER A 3 -41.82 5.10 5.10
C SER A 3 -41.16 3.72 4.92
N ALA A 4 -40.64 3.46 3.73
CA ALA A 4 -39.68 2.39 3.46
C ALA A 4 -38.51 3.00 2.68
N LEU A 5 -37.52 3.53 3.40
CA LEU A 5 -36.22 3.86 2.83
C LEU A 5 -35.26 2.74 3.22
N GLY A 6 -34.97 1.88 2.24
CA GLY A 6 -34.13 0.72 2.38
C GLY A 6 -32.70 1.09 2.76
N ALA A 7 -32.18 0.41 3.78
CA ALA A 7 -30.78 0.39 4.13
C ALA A 7 -30.00 -0.36 3.05
N ALA A 8 -29.27 0.36 2.20
CA ALA A 8 -28.33 -0.21 1.25
C ALA A 8 -26.88 0.06 1.70
N GLY A 9 -26.30 -0.93 2.37
CA GLY A 9 -24.93 -1.39 2.13
C GLY A 9 -23.74 -0.50 2.53
N SER A 10 -23.35 -0.52 3.81
CA SER A 10 -21.98 -0.14 4.25
C SER A 10 -20.99 -1.33 4.28
N SER A 11 -21.29 -2.45 3.59
CA SER A 11 -20.51 -3.70 3.66
C SER A 11 -19.33 -3.78 2.68
N GLY A 12 -19.11 -2.74 1.85
CA GLY A 12 -18.08 -2.74 0.81
C GLY A 12 -16.67 -2.36 1.27
N ALA A 13 -16.57 -1.48 2.29
CA ALA A 13 -15.28 -0.93 2.72
C ALA A 13 -14.44 -1.93 3.53
N ALA A 14 -15.07 -2.70 4.42
CA ALA A 14 -14.38 -3.70 5.25
C ALA A 14 -13.77 -4.85 4.42
N LYS A 15 -14.51 -5.36 3.42
CA LYS A 15 -14.03 -6.44 2.54
C LYS A 15 -12.86 -6.03 1.63
N LYS A 16 -12.74 -4.75 1.27
CA LYS A 16 -11.62 -4.24 0.44
C LYS A 16 -10.31 -4.17 1.23
N GLY A 17 -10.36 -3.78 2.51
CA GLY A 17 -9.20 -3.72 3.40
C GLY A 17 -8.54 -5.09 3.59
N ASP A 18 -9.33 -6.11 3.90
CA ASP A 18 -8.83 -7.48 4.10
C ASP A 18 -8.17 -8.06 2.85
N LYS A 19 -8.79 -7.86 1.67
CA LYS A 19 -8.23 -8.34 0.40
C LYS A 19 -6.89 -7.65 0.08
N ALA A 20 -6.77 -6.34 0.33
CA ALA A 20 -5.52 -5.61 0.12
C ALA A 20 -4.41 -6.06 1.07
N VAL A 21 -4.74 -6.35 2.34
CA VAL A 21 -3.78 -6.87 3.34
C VAL A 21 -3.32 -8.28 2.98
N LEU A 22 -4.22 -9.15 2.53
CA LEU A 22 -3.87 -10.50 2.08
C LEU A 22 -2.93 -10.47 0.86
N THR A 23 -3.19 -9.60 -0.12
CA THR A 23 -2.32 -9.42 -1.28
C THR A 23 -0.94 -8.92 -0.88
N LYS A 24 -0.83 -7.96 0.04
CA LYS A 24 0.48 -7.49 0.57
C LYS A 24 1.27 -8.61 1.23
N ASN A 25 0.61 -9.40 2.07
CA ASN A 25 1.26 -10.52 2.76
C ASN A 25 1.76 -11.59 1.79
N LEU A 26 1.00 -11.85 0.72
CA LEU A 26 1.42 -12.79 -0.32
C LEU A 26 2.66 -12.27 -1.07
N ILE A 27 2.65 -11.00 -1.48
CA ILE A 27 3.79 -10.34 -2.15
C ILE A 27 5.04 -10.36 -1.25
N LEU A 28 4.89 -10.01 0.03
CA LEU A 28 6.02 -10.04 0.98
C LEU A 28 6.59 -11.45 1.18
N LYS A 29 5.73 -12.47 1.17
CA LYS A 29 6.16 -13.87 1.26
C LYS A 29 6.96 -14.28 0.02
N GLU A 30 6.51 -13.88 -1.17
CA GLU A 30 7.21 -14.12 -2.42
C GLU A 30 8.58 -13.42 -2.44
N TYR A 31 8.66 -12.15 -2.03
CA TYR A 31 9.92 -11.40 -1.95
C TYR A 31 10.92 -12.05 -1.00
N LYS A 32 10.47 -12.50 0.18
CA LYS A 32 11.31 -13.26 1.11
C LYS A 32 11.82 -14.57 0.51
N GLN A 33 10.99 -15.25 -0.27
CA GLN A 33 11.37 -16.48 -0.94
C GLN A 33 12.45 -16.21 -2.00
N ARG A 34 12.21 -15.24 -2.90
CA ARG A 34 13.17 -14.81 -3.93
C ARG A 34 14.52 -14.41 -3.33
N LEU A 35 14.51 -13.64 -2.23
CA LEU A 35 15.74 -13.27 -1.52
C LEU A 35 16.52 -14.50 -1.04
N ARG A 36 15.85 -15.42 -0.33
CA ARG A 36 16.50 -16.63 0.18
C ARG A 36 17.09 -17.48 -0.94
N ASP A 37 16.33 -17.69 -2.01
CA ASP A 37 16.73 -18.56 -3.11
C ASP A 37 17.92 -17.97 -3.87
N SER A 38 17.90 -16.67 -4.16
CA SER A 38 19.02 -16.00 -4.84
C SER A 38 20.28 -15.96 -3.97
N VAL A 39 20.18 -15.64 -2.68
CA VAL A 39 21.32 -15.64 -1.76
C VAL A 39 21.89 -17.04 -1.60
N LYS A 40 21.03 -18.06 -1.47
CA LYS A 40 21.46 -19.46 -1.40
C LYS A 40 22.20 -19.89 -2.65
N SER A 41 21.62 -19.62 -3.83
CA SER A 41 22.26 -19.93 -5.11
C SER A 41 23.64 -19.27 -5.24
N LEU A 42 23.76 -18.01 -4.83
CA LEU A 42 25.03 -17.28 -4.87
C LEU A 42 26.09 -17.93 -3.96
N ASN A 43 25.71 -18.27 -2.72
CA ASN A 43 26.61 -18.91 -1.76
C ASN A 43 27.02 -20.32 -2.20
N ASP A 44 26.05 -21.15 -2.60
CA ASP A 44 26.31 -22.54 -3.02
C ASP A 44 27.25 -22.58 -4.24
N ASN A 45 27.04 -21.71 -5.23
CA ASN A 45 27.92 -21.62 -6.40
C ASN A 45 29.31 -21.08 -6.04
N PHE A 46 29.40 -20.06 -5.19
CA PHE A 46 30.67 -19.51 -4.72
C PHE A 46 31.51 -20.58 -3.99
N GLN A 47 30.90 -21.32 -3.07
CA GLN A 47 31.58 -22.39 -2.33
C GLN A 47 32.14 -23.46 -3.26
N LYS A 48 31.41 -23.81 -4.33
CA LYS A 48 31.86 -24.79 -5.32
C LYS A 48 33.01 -24.28 -6.17
N ILE A 49 32.98 -23.01 -6.58
CA ILE A 49 34.11 -22.37 -7.28
C ILE A 49 35.34 -22.33 -6.37
N ALA A 50 35.18 -21.92 -5.11
CA ALA A 50 36.27 -21.88 -4.13
C ALA A 50 36.87 -23.27 -3.87
N ALA A 51 36.04 -24.31 -3.85
CA ALA A 51 36.50 -25.69 -3.72
C ALA A 51 37.29 -26.16 -4.96
N ALA A 52 36.83 -25.81 -6.16
CA ALA A 52 37.52 -26.15 -7.42
C ALA A 52 38.88 -25.47 -7.57
N GLY A 53 39.09 -24.31 -6.93
CA GLY A 53 40.37 -23.61 -6.93
C GLY A 53 41.44 -24.21 -6.00
N LYS A 54 41.13 -25.23 -5.21
CA LYS A 54 42.12 -25.90 -4.33
C LYS A 54 42.98 -26.86 -5.15
N VAL A 55 44.29 -26.62 -5.19
CA VAL A 55 45.27 -27.52 -5.81
C VAL A 55 45.51 -28.73 -4.88
N PRO A 56 45.30 -29.98 -5.34
CA PRO A 56 45.66 -31.17 -4.57
C PRO A 56 47.18 -31.24 -4.37
N ALA A 57 47.63 -31.52 -3.15
CA ALA A 57 49.05 -31.61 -2.80
C ALA A 57 49.74 -32.91 -3.29
N ASP A 58 48.96 -33.89 -3.76
CA ASP A 58 49.42 -35.24 -4.07
C ASP A 58 49.02 -35.63 -5.49
N ASP A 59 49.65 -35.01 -6.48
CA ASP A 59 49.30 -35.16 -7.89
C ASP A 59 50.46 -35.80 -8.66
N ASN A 60 50.90 -36.96 -8.17
CA ASN A 60 51.90 -37.80 -8.82
C ASN A 60 51.21 -39.07 -9.34
N HIS A 61 51.34 -39.35 -10.65
CA HIS A 61 50.97 -40.59 -11.37
C HIS A 61 49.57 -40.72 -12.04
N LYS A 62 49.18 -39.84 -12.98
CA LYS A 62 48.15 -40.16 -14.00
C LYS A 62 48.50 -39.64 -15.42
N THR A 63 48.16 -40.44 -16.43
CA THR A 63 48.38 -40.23 -17.87
C THR A 63 47.86 -38.86 -18.37
N ASN A 64 48.68 -38.14 -19.15
CA ASN A 64 48.48 -36.75 -19.59
C ASN A 64 47.11 -36.41 -20.23
N TRP A 65 46.44 -37.37 -20.89
CA TRP A 65 45.15 -37.13 -21.55
C TRP A 65 43.96 -37.04 -20.59
N SER A 66 43.96 -37.81 -19.49
CA SER A 66 42.91 -37.76 -18.45
C SER A 66 42.90 -36.38 -17.77
N ARG A 67 44.10 -35.87 -17.45
CA ARG A 67 44.30 -34.54 -16.86
C ARG A 67 43.75 -33.41 -17.73
N MET A 68 43.92 -33.49 -19.05
CA MET A 68 43.41 -32.47 -19.97
C MET A 68 41.87 -32.41 -19.98
N SER A 69 41.21 -33.56 -20.07
CA SER A 69 39.73 -33.64 -20.05
C SER A 69 39.15 -33.19 -18.70
N GLU A 70 39.79 -33.59 -17.59
CA GLU A 70 39.39 -33.19 -16.23
C GLU A 70 39.53 -31.68 -16.03
N TYR A 71 40.64 -31.09 -16.51
CA TYR A 71 40.86 -29.65 -16.49
C TYR A 71 39.77 -28.87 -17.24
N TYR A 72 39.45 -29.27 -18.49
CA TYR A 72 38.39 -28.59 -19.26
C TYR A 72 37.02 -28.73 -18.61
N THR A 73 36.72 -29.88 -18.01
CA THR A 73 35.46 -30.11 -17.29
C THR A 73 35.35 -29.20 -16.07
N ALA A 74 36.40 -29.14 -15.24
CA ALA A 74 36.44 -28.27 -14.08
C ALA A 74 36.36 -26.78 -14.45
N ASN A 75 37.05 -26.37 -15.52
CA ASN A 75 37.01 -25.00 -16.01
C ASN A 75 35.62 -24.61 -16.52
N ASN A 76 34.96 -25.49 -17.28
CA ASN A 76 33.59 -25.27 -17.73
C ASN A 76 32.60 -25.21 -16.56
N GLU A 77 32.76 -26.07 -15.56
CA GLU A 77 31.93 -26.03 -14.35
C GLU A 77 32.06 -24.70 -13.61
N VAL A 78 33.30 -24.22 -13.39
CA VAL A 78 33.56 -22.92 -12.75
C VAL A 78 32.91 -21.77 -13.55
N ASN A 79 33.03 -21.78 -14.88
CA ASN A 79 32.42 -20.77 -15.74
C ASN A 79 30.89 -20.76 -15.63
N VAL A 80 30.26 -21.94 -15.68
CA VAL A 80 28.80 -22.06 -15.52
C VAL A 80 28.36 -21.56 -14.14
N ARG A 81 29.07 -21.93 -13.08
CA ARG A 81 28.76 -21.50 -11.71
C ARG A 81 28.89 -19.98 -11.56
N ALA A 82 29.91 -19.37 -12.15
CA ALA A 82 30.08 -17.91 -12.15
C ALA A 82 28.90 -17.22 -12.86
N ALA A 83 28.47 -17.75 -14.01
CA ALA A 83 27.29 -17.24 -14.70
C ALA A 83 26.00 -17.36 -13.86
N LEU A 84 25.82 -18.47 -13.13
CA LEU A 84 24.69 -18.64 -12.21
C LEU A 84 24.73 -17.64 -11.04
N MET A 85 25.90 -17.29 -10.53
CA MET A 85 26.04 -16.23 -9.51
C MET A 85 25.62 -14.87 -10.07
N VAL A 86 26.07 -14.51 -11.27
CA VAL A 86 25.67 -13.24 -11.93
C VAL A 86 24.16 -13.19 -12.11
N ARG A 87 23.53 -14.29 -12.54
CA ARG A 87 22.07 -14.39 -12.64
C ARG A 87 21.38 -14.21 -11.28
N ALA A 88 21.89 -14.81 -10.21
CA ALA A 88 21.33 -14.65 -8.88
C ALA A 88 21.41 -13.18 -8.40
N VAL A 89 22.51 -12.47 -8.70
CA VAL A 89 22.67 -11.04 -8.42
C VAL A 89 21.67 -10.20 -9.22
N ASP A 90 21.47 -10.49 -10.50
CA ASP A 90 20.47 -9.79 -11.32
C ASP A 90 19.05 -9.96 -10.75
N GLU A 91 18.70 -11.16 -10.27
CA GLU A 91 17.42 -11.38 -9.59
C GLU A 91 17.29 -10.61 -8.27
N LEU A 92 18.40 -10.41 -7.53
CA LEU A 92 18.41 -9.55 -6.34
C LEU A 92 18.23 -8.06 -6.70
N LEU A 93 18.81 -7.61 -7.82
CA LEU A 93 18.63 -6.23 -8.32
C LEU A 93 17.18 -5.97 -8.74
N LYS A 94 16.55 -6.92 -9.45
CA LYS A 94 15.11 -6.86 -9.77
C LYS A 94 14.26 -6.82 -8.52
N LEU A 95 14.54 -7.70 -7.55
CA LEU A 95 13.83 -7.71 -6.27
C LEU A 95 13.94 -6.37 -5.52
N ASN A 96 15.11 -5.73 -5.56
CA ASN A 96 15.29 -4.40 -4.97
C ASN A 96 14.44 -3.32 -5.68
N ALA A 97 14.35 -3.36 -7.01
CA ALA A 97 13.48 -2.47 -7.75
C ALA A 97 11.99 -2.70 -7.41
N ASP A 98 11.58 -3.97 -7.36
CA ASP A 98 10.22 -4.37 -6.99
C ASP A 98 9.85 -3.88 -5.58
N LEU A 99 10.77 -4.00 -4.61
CA LEU A 99 10.59 -3.49 -3.25
C LEU A 99 10.40 -1.97 -3.21
N LYS A 100 11.19 -1.22 -3.98
CA LYS A 100 11.03 0.25 -4.08
C LYS A 100 9.66 0.60 -4.64
N GLN A 101 9.24 -0.08 -5.71
CA GLN A 101 7.93 0.15 -6.32
C GLN A 101 6.79 -0.21 -5.36
N PHE A 102 6.91 -1.33 -4.64
CA PHE A 102 5.95 -1.73 -3.61
C PHE A 102 5.81 -0.67 -2.51
N LEU A 103 6.93 -0.16 -1.99
CA LEU A 103 6.92 0.85 -0.93
C LEU A 103 6.32 2.18 -1.41
N ILE A 104 6.72 2.65 -2.60
CA ILE A 104 6.25 3.91 -3.17
C ILE A 104 4.74 3.86 -3.45
N LEU A 105 4.27 2.86 -4.20
CA LEU A 105 2.87 2.79 -4.61
C LEU A 105 1.92 2.53 -3.44
N HIS A 106 2.36 1.73 -2.47
CA HIS A 106 1.53 1.40 -1.33
C HIS A 106 1.34 2.60 -0.39
N ASP A 107 2.39 3.41 -0.20
CA ASP A 107 2.31 4.61 0.64
C ASP A 107 1.31 5.62 0.07
N PHE A 108 1.35 5.89 -1.24
CA PHE A 108 0.37 6.77 -1.89
C PHE A 108 -1.06 6.29 -1.72
N THR A 109 -1.32 4.99 -1.89
CA THR A 109 -2.67 4.44 -1.71
C THR A 109 -3.17 4.61 -0.27
N PHE A 110 -2.29 4.43 0.71
CA PHE A 110 -2.63 4.66 2.13
C PHE A 110 -2.96 6.14 2.40
N VAL A 111 -2.10 7.05 1.94
CA VAL A 111 -2.30 8.50 2.09
C VAL A 111 -3.58 8.96 1.40
N THR A 112 -3.86 8.51 0.18
CA THR A 112 -5.12 8.82 -0.53
C THR A 112 -6.34 8.39 0.27
N ASN A 113 -6.37 7.15 0.78
CA ASN A 113 -7.50 6.68 1.60
C ASN A 113 -7.65 7.48 2.90
N ALA A 114 -6.54 7.88 3.52
CA ALA A 114 -6.56 8.71 4.72
C ALA A 114 -7.12 10.12 4.44
N ILE A 115 -6.73 10.73 3.30
CA ILE A 115 -7.25 12.01 2.84
C ILE A 115 -8.75 11.91 2.55
N GLU A 116 -9.18 10.93 1.76
CA GLU A 116 -10.61 10.71 1.45
C GLU A 116 -11.45 10.53 2.72
N SER A 117 -10.94 9.79 3.71
CA SER A 117 -11.61 9.62 5.01
C SER A 117 -11.70 10.93 5.79
N ALA A 118 -10.63 11.73 5.81
CA ALA A 118 -10.60 13.03 6.48
C ALA A 118 -11.54 14.04 5.79
N GLU A 119 -11.58 14.06 4.46
CA GLU A 119 -12.49 14.87 3.67
C GLU A 119 -13.94 14.50 3.94
N ALA A 120 -14.28 13.20 3.92
CA ALA A 120 -15.63 12.73 4.22
C ALA A 120 -16.09 13.16 5.63
N SER A 121 -15.21 13.03 6.64
CA SER A 121 -15.49 13.48 8.01
C SER A 121 -15.67 15.00 8.10
N THR A 122 -14.88 15.76 7.35
CA THR A 122 -14.94 17.23 7.35
C THR A 122 -16.19 17.73 6.63
N ASN A 123 -16.54 17.16 5.47
CA ASN A 123 -17.77 17.47 4.75
C ASN A 123 -19.01 17.15 5.58
N LYS A 124 -19.02 16.03 6.32
CA LYS A 124 -20.11 15.71 7.24
C LYS A 124 -20.27 16.78 8.33
N ARG A 125 -19.18 17.14 9.02
CA ARG A 125 -19.20 18.19 10.05
C ARG A 125 -19.62 19.54 9.50
N ARG A 126 -19.19 19.87 8.28
CA ARG A 126 -19.59 21.10 7.59
C ARG A 126 -21.09 21.11 7.29
N ALA A 127 -21.63 20.02 6.75
CA ALA A 127 -23.07 19.91 6.49
C ALA A 127 -23.90 20.05 7.77
N GLU A 128 -23.46 19.46 8.88
CA GLU A 128 -24.11 19.61 10.19
C GLU A 128 -24.06 21.07 10.70
N ALA A 129 -22.92 21.75 10.52
CA ALA A 129 -22.77 23.15 10.91
C ALA A 129 -23.63 24.09 10.05
N ASP A 130 -23.66 23.87 8.73
CA ASP A 130 -24.48 24.63 7.79
C ASP A 130 -25.97 24.45 8.10
N GLN A 131 -26.39 23.22 8.42
CA GLN A 131 -27.76 22.94 8.83
C GLN A 131 -28.13 23.67 10.13
N ARG A 132 -27.28 23.62 11.17
CA ARG A 132 -27.51 24.35 12.43
C ARG A 132 -27.60 25.86 12.21
N SER A 133 -26.73 26.41 11.39
CA SER A 133 -26.73 27.83 11.04
C SER A 133 -28.03 28.21 10.32
N SER A 134 -28.49 27.39 9.37
CA SER A 134 -29.76 27.60 8.68
C SER A 134 -30.95 27.58 9.63
N THR A 135 -31.00 26.61 10.56
CA THR A 135 -32.08 26.52 11.55
C THR A 135 -32.11 27.76 12.45
N PHE A 136 -30.95 28.15 13.00
CA PHE A 136 -30.85 29.31 13.88
C PHE A 136 -31.26 30.63 13.18
N ARG A 137 -30.90 30.79 11.90
CA ARG A 137 -31.35 31.94 11.09
C ARG A 137 -32.87 31.95 10.91
N SER A 138 -33.49 30.78 10.76
CA SER A 138 -34.95 30.66 10.65
C SER A 138 -35.64 30.97 11.98
N GLU A 139 -35.08 30.54 13.10
CA GLU A 139 -35.60 30.84 14.44
C GLU A 139 -35.56 32.35 14.72
N ILE A 140 -34.43 33.02 14.47
CA ILE A 140 -34.31 34.48 14.60
C ILE A 140 -35.32 35.20 13.71
N ALA A 141 -35.47 34.77 12.46
CA ALA A 141 -36.42 35.40 11.54
C ALA A 141 -37.88 35.25 12.01
N SER A 142 -38.23 34.09 12.57
CA SER A 142 -39.55 33.86 13.17
C SER A 142 -39.76 34.77 14.39
N GLU A 143 -38.82 34.78 15.32
CA GLU A 143 -38.91 35.57 16.56
C GLU A 143 -38.99 37.08 16.25
N SER A 144 -38.22 37.55 15.26
CA SER A 144 -38.30 38.94 14.80
C SER A 144 -39.67 39.28 14.18
N ALA A 145 -40.25 38.36 13.40
CA ALA A 145 -41.59 38.56 12.82
C ALA A 145 -42.69 38.56 13.88
N ASP A 146 -42.56 37.70 14.90
CA ASP A 146 -43.48 37.67 16.04
C ASP A 146 -43.43 38.99 16.82
N ILE A 147 -42.23 39.55 17.06
CA ILE A 147 -42.05 40.87 17.69
C ILE A 147 -42.67 41.99 16.84
N GLU A 148 -42.44 42.00 15.53
CA GLU A 148 -43.04 43.01 14.62
C GLU A 148 -44.58 42.95 14.64
N LYS A 149 -45.14 41.74 14.70
CA LYS A 149 -46.58 41.52 14.82
C LYS A 149 -47.11 42.02 16.15
N GLU A 150 -46.46 41.70 17.27
CA GLU A 150 -46.87 42.20 18.59
C GLU A 150 -46.81 43.74 18.69
N LEU A 151 -45.82 44.38 18.06
CA LEU A 151 -45.73 45.85 18.02
C LEU A 151 -46.86 46.48 17.20
N THR A 152 -47.20 45.88 16.06
CA THR A 152 -48.29 46.36 15.20
C THR A 152 -49.67 46.11 15.79
N GLU A 153 -49.87 44.99 16.51
CA GLU A 153 -51.11 44.66 17.23
C GLU A 153 -51.21 45.36 18.60
N GLY A 154 -50.09 45.65 19.26
CA GLY A 154 -50.01 46.14 20.64
C GLY A 154 -49.91 47.67 20.79
N GLY A 155 -49.68 48.44 19.73
CA GLY A 155 -49.64 49.90 19.90
C GLY A 155 -49.34 50.71 18.64
N PHE A 156 -50.41 51.06 17.91
CA PHE A 156 -50.73 52.44 17.48
C PHE A 156 -51.97 52.36 16.58
N ALA A 157 -53.14 52.76 17.10
CA ALA A 157 -54.27 53.11 16.25
C ALA A 157 -54.02 54.54 15.71
N PRO A 158 -53.72 54.74 14.42
CA PRO A 158 -53.60 56.08 13.86
C PRO A 158 -55.03 56.64 13.76
N GLY A 159 -55.43 57.51 14.68
CA GLY A 159 -56.63 58.32 14.52
C GLY A 159 -57.69 58.28 15.62
N ALA A 160 -57.34 58.17 16.91
CA ALA A 160 -58.30 58.49 17.97
C ALA A 160 -58.41 60.04 18.11
N PRO A 161 -59.58 60.65 17.84
CA PRO A 161 -59.78 62.09 17.97
C PRO A 161 -59.88 62.49 19.45
N TYR A 162 -59.24 63.61 19.81
CA TYR A 162 -59.59 64.39 21.01
C TYR A 162 -60.80 65.27 20.73
#